data_AF-S8C2E8-F1
#
_entry.id   AF-S8C2E8-F1
#
_cell.length_a   1.000
_cell.length_b   1.000
_cell.length_c   1.000
_cell.angle_alpha   90.00
_cell.angle_beta   90.00
_cell.angle_gamma   90.00
#
_symmetry.space_group_name_H-M   'P 1'
#
loop_
_entity.id
_entity.type
_entity.pdbx_description
1 polymer ?
#
loop_
_entity_poly.entity_id
_entity_poly.type
_entity_poly.pdbx_seq_one_letter_code
_entity_poly.pdbx_strand_id
1 'polypeptide(L)' 'ACDEIYLVKEGETLHTISEKCGDPYIVEENPHIHDPDDVFPGLVIKITPFNLR' A
#
# COMPACT_ATOMS: atom_id res chain seq x y z
N ALA A 1 1.91 0.68 -13.56
CA ALA A 1 1.73 -0.53 -12.74
C ALA A 1 2.76 -0.47 -11.62
N CYS A 2 2.35 -0.70 -10.39
CA CYS A 2 3.28 -0.85 -9.27
C CYS A 2 3.83 -2.28 -9.25
N ASP A 3 5.00 -2.46 -8.64
CA ASP A 3 5.51 -3.79 -8.31
C ASP A 3 4.68 -4.40 -7.16
N GLU A 4 4.73 -5.73 -7.00
CA GLU A 4 4.06 -6.45 -5.90
C GLU A 4 4.53 -5.98 -4.52
N ILE A 5 5.76 -5.43 -4.45
CA ILE A 5 6.36 -4.90 -3.24
C ILE A 5 6.62 -3.41 -3.45
N TYR A 6 5.99 -2.56 -2.63
CA TYR A 6 6.07 -1.12 -2.71
C TYR A 6 6.82 -0.55 -1.50
N LEU A 7 7.77 0.35 -1.76
CA LEU A 7 8.48 1.09 -0.72
C LEU A 7 7.82 2.46 -0.55
N VAL A 8 7.25 2.72 0.63
CA VAL A 8 6.60 3.99 0.98
C VAL A 8 7.58 5.14 0.85
N LYS A 9 7.14 6.23 0.21
CA LYS A 9 7.91 7.47 0.07
C LYS A 9 7.39 8.55 1.01
N GLU A 10 8.20 9.61 1.19
CA GLU A 10 7.83 10.76 2.00
C GLU A 10 6.51 11.39 1.55
N GLY A 11 5.59 11.57 2.50
CA GLY A 11 4.27 12.15 2.27
C GLY A 11 3.22 11.20 1.67
N GLU A 12 3.55 9.92 1.42
CA GLU A 12 2.57 8.93 0.96
C GLU A 12 1.83 8.29 2.14
N THR A 13 0.54 8.02 1.92
CA THR A 13 -0.34 7.25 2.82
C THR A 13 -0.84 6.00 2.12
N LEU A 14 -1.36 5.03 2.88
CA LEU A 14 -2.01 3.84 2.31
C LEU A 14 -3.09 4.21 1.28
N HIS A 15 -3.87 5.26 1.54
CA HIS A 15 -4.91 5.71 0.63
C HIS A 15 -4.32 6.17 -0.71
N THR A 16 -3.33 7.06 -0.69
CA THR A 16 -2.68 7.56 -1.92
C THR A 16 -1.97 6.44 -2.69
N ILE A 17 -1.39 5.46 -2.00
CA ILE A 17 -0.72 4.30 -2.61
C ILE A 17 -1.76 3.36 -3.24
N SER A 18 -2.86 3.08 -2.53
CA SER A 18 -3.99 2.30 -3.03
C SER A 18 -4.53 2.88 -4.34
N GLU A 19 -4.80 4.19 -4.38
CA GLU A 19 -5.29 4.86 -5.59
C GLU A 19 -4.27 4.78 -6.74
N LYS A 20 -3.00 5.03 -6.45
CA LYS A 20 -1.89 5.00 -7.41
C LYS A 20 -1.67 3.61 -8.02
N CYS A 21 -1.79 2.56 -7.21
CA CYS A 21 -1.48 1.19 -7.60
C CYS A 21 -2.72 0.38 -8.00
N GLY A 22 -3.92 0.90 -7.78
CA GLY A 22 -5.18 0.21 -8.06
C GLY A 22 -5.44 -0.94 -7.10
N ASP A 23 -5.10 -0.77 -5.82
CA ASP A 23 -5.28 -1.76 -4.75
C ASP A 23 -6.22 -1.24 -3.66
N PRO A 24 -7.55 -1.23 -3.91
CA PRO A 24 -8.55 -0.77 -2.94
C PRO A 24 -8.62 -1.59 -1.65
N TYR A 25 -8.01 -2.80 -1.62
CA TYR A 25 -8.02 -3.71 -0.47
C TYR A 25 -6.62 -3.81 0.17
N ILE A 26 -5.76 -2.80 -0.04
CA ILE A 26 -4.37 -2.78 0.43
C ILE A 26 -4.21 -3.11 1.91
N VAL A 27 -5.19 -2.80 2.76
CA VAL A 27 -5.15 -3.08 4.20
C VAL A 27 -5.28 -4.58 4.50
N GLU A 28 -6.07 -5.33 3.71
CA GLU A 28 -6.32 -6.77 3.94
C GLU A 28 -5.04 -7.60 3.74
N GLU A 29 -4.21 -7.20 2.77
CA GLU A 29 -2.96 -7.88 2.43
C GLU A 29 -1.76 -7.41 3.28
N ASN A 30 -1.96 -6.37 4.13
CA ASN A 30 -0.93 -5.78 4.98
C ASN A 30 -1.36 -5.75 6.47
N PRO A 31 -1.57 -6.91 7.11
CA PRO A 31 -2.10 -7.00 8.48
C PRO A 31 -1.15 -6.47 9.56
N HIS A 32 0.09 -6.15 9.22
CA HIS A 32 1.07 -5.53 10.12
C HIS A 32 0.83 -4.02 10.29
N ILE A 33 -0.04 -3.42 9.48
CA ILE A 33 -0.46 -2.03 9.60
C ILE A 33 -1.81 -2.04 10.31
N HIS A 34 -1.81 -1.70 11.59
CA HIS A 34 -3.03 -1.65 12.40
C HIS A 34 -3.62 -0.24 12.45
N ASP A 35 -2.75 0.77 12.43
CA ASP A 35 -3.12 2.17 12.38
C ASP A 35 -2.66 2.78 11.04
N PRO A 36 -3.49 3.57 10.34
CA PRO A 36 -3.05 4.36 9.19
C PRO A 36 -1.82 5.24 9.45
N ASP A 37 -1.58 5.64 10.70
CA ASP A 37 -0.41 6.43 11.11
C ASP A 37 0.88 5.58 11.19
N ASP A 38 0.80 4.25 11.13
CA ASP A 38 1.96 3.34 11.06
C ASP A 38 2.64 3.33 9.67
N VAL A 39 2.18 4.17 8.75
CA VAL A 39 2.71 4.27 7.38
C VAL A 39 3.76 5.37 7.32
N PHE A 40 5.02 4.97 7.14
CA PHE A 40 6.16 5.89 7.12
C PHE A 40 7.14 5.58 5.97
N PRO A 41 7.98 6.54 5.55
CA PRO A 41 8.94 6.32 4.47
C PRO A 41 9.90 5.17 4.76
N GLY A 42 10.05 4.27 3.80
CA GLY A 42 10.85 3.06 3.96
C GLY A 42 10.08 1.84 4.45
N LEU A 43 8.81 1.98 4.83
CA LEU A 43 7.92 0.85 5.06
C LEU A 43 7.70 0.08 3.75
N VAL A 44 7.64 -1.24 3.85
CA VAL A 44 7.40 -2.14 2.72
C VAL A 44 5.96 -2.62 2.76
N ILE A 45 5.23 -2.39 1.68
CA ILE A 45 3.81 -2.70 1.54
C ILE A 45 3.63 -3.67 0.38
N LYS A 46 2.84 -4.73 0.58
CA LYS A 46 2.41 -5.63 -0.48
C LYS A 46 1.29 -4.99 -1.29
N ILE A 47 1.40 -4.99 -2.60
CA ILE A 47 0.42 -4.45 -3.54
C ILE A 47 -0.22 -5.62 -4.31
N THR A 48 -1.54 -5.70 -4.27
CA THR A 48 -2.35 -6.68 -5.00
C THR A 48 -3.40 -5.94 -5.83
N PRO A 49 -3.08 -5.51 -7.07
CA PRO A 49 -4.00 -4.73 -7.89
C PRO A 49 -5.33 -5.47 -8.09
N PHE A 50 -6.46 -4.80 -7.82
CA PHE A 50 -7.78 -5.44 -7.90
C PHE A 50 -8.11 -5.94 -9.31
N ASN A 51 -7.61 -5.26 -10.34
CA ASN A 51 -7.83 -5.65 -11.74
C ASN A 51 -7.14 -6.97 -12.13
N LEU A 52 -6.32 -7.56 -11.25
CA LEU A 52 -5.69 -8.88 -11.43
C LEU A 52 -6.44 -10.01 -10.68
N ARG A 53 -7.46 -9.68 -9.88
CA ARG A 53 -8.43 -10.64 -9.33
C ARG A 53 -9.59 -10.85 -10.31
#